data_AF-A0A544QMD7-F1
#
_entry.id   AF-A0A544QMD7-F1
#
_cell.length_a   1.000
_cell.length_b   1.000
_cell.length_c   1.000
_cell.angle_alpha   90.00
_cell.angle_beta   90.00
_cell.angle_gamma   90.00
#
_symmetry.space_group_name_H-M   'P 1'
#
loop_
_entity.id
_entity.type
_entity.pdbx_description
1 polymer ?
#
loop_
_entity_poly.entity_id
_entity_poly.type
_entity_poly.pdbx_seq_one_letter_code
_entity_poly.pdbx_strand_id
1 'polypeptide(L)'
;MPTDPAADNDNVDAAEADDAVRDRLIEGSTPTDSDDSTPDAIRDAPAGVTHPAHKGGRVTDTPAVAARLTMTDETLLVREADGDLADFEIRFADITYLRDGQQEINGEAVESLVVRHIDPPANAVTTKLSLWDADAHDRLTTVVTDYYRQHREAVAELELSTQQLEILVTAYSAGREFDPATVLPKTADDIAELFEPLRRADLLRTGDTGVFLTGRGHMVVNERVDDKTM
;
A
#
# COMPACT_ATOMS: atom_id res chain seq x y z
N MET A 1 -50.60 -44.47 10.15
CA MET A 1 -50.17 -43.19 9.57
C MET A 1 -49.00 -42.69 10.40
N PRO A 2 -47.79 -42.53 9.86
CA PRO A 2 -46.72 -41.84 10.55
C PRO A 2 -46.82 -40.34 10.28
N THR A 3 -46.72 -39.54 11.34
CA THR A 3 -46.48 -38.09 11.24
C THR A 3 -45.07 -37.85 11.71
N ASP A 4 -44.21 -37.42 10.78
CA ASP A 4 -43.13 -36.48 11.06
C ASP A 4 -43.77 -35.14 11.43
N PRO A 5 -43.18 -34.34 12.35
CA PRO A 5 -42.47 -33.19 11.81
C PRO A 5 -41.20 -32.78 12.58
N ALA A 6 -40.21 -32.41 11.75
CA ALA A 6 -39.47 -31.14 11.76
C ALA A 6 -38.44 -30.90 12.86
N ALA A 7 -37.21 -30.72 12.37
CA ALA A 7 -36.10 -30.08 13.03
C ALA A 7 -36.48 -28.67 13.51
N ASP A 8 -36.11 -28.36 14.75
CA ASP A 8 -36.03 -26.99 15.24
C ASP A 8 -34.57 -26.57 15.32
N ASN A 9 -34.36 -25.34 14.89
CA ASN A 9 -33.13 -24.77 14.39
C ASN A 9 -32.57 -23.84 15.48
N ASP A 10 -31.65 -24.34 16.30
CA ASP A 10 -30.99 -23.53 17.33
C ASP A 10 -29.78 -22.81 16.70
N ASN A 11 -30.07 -21.79 15.90
CA ASN A 11 -29.10 -20.88 15.28
C ASN A 11 -29.24 -19.49 15.90
N VAL A 12 -29.07 -19.39 17.22
CA VAL A 12 -29.17 -18.13 17.97
C VAL A 12 -27.81 -17.66 18.52
N ASP A 13 -26.79 -18.52 18.54
CA ASP A 13 -25.47 -18.21 19.14
C ASP A 13 -24.48 -17.47 18.20
N ALA A 14 -24.76 -17.38 16.90
CA ALA A 14 -23.82 -16.76 15.95
C ALA A 14 -23.91 -15.21 15.96
N ALA A 15 -25.11 -14.65 16.14
CA ALA A 15 -25.33 -13.21 16.01
C ALA A 15 -24.79 -12.39 17.20
N GLU A 16 -24.81 -12.92 18.43
CA GLU A 16 -24.25 -12.22 19.60
C GLU A 16 -22.71 -12.27 19.65
N ALA A 17 -22.10 -13.31 19.07
CA ALA A 17 -20.65 -13.42 18.95
C ALA A 17 -20.09 -12.43 17.91
N ASP A 18 -20.80 -12.23 16.80
CA ASP A 18 -20.43 -11.28 15.74
C ASP A 18 -20.48 -9.83 16.24
N ASP A 19 -21.49 -9.48 17.05
CA ASP A 19 -21.63 -8.13 17.63
C ASP A 19 -20.53 -7.87 18.66
N ALA A 20 -20.14 -8.86 19.47
CA ALA A 20 -19.05 -8.73 20.45
C ALA A 20 -17.64 -8.65 19.81
N VAL A 21 -17.44 -9.22 18.61
CA VAL A 21 -16.17 -9.12 17.88
C VAL A 21 -16.09 -7.81 17.10
N ARG A 22 -17.20 -7.39 16.48
CA ARG A 22 -17.35 -6.04 15.92
C ARG A 22 -17.14 -4.99 17.02
N ASP A 23 -17.75 -5.20 18.18
CA ASP A 23 -17.52 -4.37 19.36
C ASP A 23 -16.07 -4.46 19.79
N ARG A 24 -15.39 -5.61 19.90
CA ARG A 24 -13.94 -5.60 20.23
C ARG A 24 -13.06 -4.83 19.23
N LEU A 25 -13.37 -4.93 17.94
CA LEU A 25 -12.69 -4.15 16.88
C LEU A 25 -13.00 -2.65 16.97
N ILE A 26 -14.15 -2.28 17.56
CA ILE A 26 -14.61 -0.91 17.81
C ILE A 26 -14.21 -0.42 19.23
N GLU A 27 -14.14 -1.27 20.24
CA GLU A 27 -14.03 -1.02 21.68
C GLU A 27 -12.57 -0.79 22.10
N GLY A 28 -11.59 -1.24 21.29
CA GLY A 28 -10.22 -0.75 21.36
C GLY A 28 -10.09 0.75 20.98
N SER A 29 -11.15 1.35 20.44
CA SER A 29 -11.17 2.75 20.01
C SER A 29 -12.00 3.59 20.97
N THR A 30 -11.37 4.14 22.02
CA THR A 30 -11.98 5.31 22.69
C THR A 30 -11.69 6.54 21.81
N PRO A 31 -12.69 7.21 21.23
CA PRO A 31 -12.46 8.43 20.48
C PRO A 31 -12.01 9.50 21.47
N THR A 32 -10.75 9.93 21.37
CA THR A 32 -10.29 11.12 22.08
C THR A 32 -10.81 12.32 21.30
N ASP A 33 -11.91 12.90 21.77
CA ASP A 33 -12.39 14.20 21.32
C ASP A 33 -11.27 15.24 21.43
N SER A 34 -10.78 15.71 20.29
CA SER A 34 -9.90 16.88 20.21
C SER A 34 -10.18 17.63 18.91
N ASP A 35 -11.00 18.67 19.11
CA ASP A 35 -11.38 19.75 18.22
C ASP A 35 -10.17 20.36 17.50
N ASP A 36 -9.97 19.97 16.23
CA ASP A 36 -9.12 20.69 15.28
C ASP A 36 -9.59 20.37 13.85
N SER A 37 -10.63 21.10 13.44
CA SER A 37 -11.31 20.95 12.16
C SER A 37 -10.42 21.43 10.99
N THR A 38 -9.50 20.57 10.57
CA THR A 38 -9.07 20.54 9.15
C THR A 38 -10.01 19.56 8.45
N PRO A 39 -10.86 20.01 7.51
CA PRO A 39 -11.88 19.16 6.88
C PRO A 39 -11.30 18.00 6.03
N ASP A 40 -9.98 17.93 5.90
CA ASP A 40 -9.25 16.98 5.06
C ASP A 40 -8.47 15.91 5.83
N ALA A 41 -8.41 15.98 7.17
CA ALA A 41 -7.50 15.17 7.96
C ALA A 41 -8.17 13.88 8.47
N ILE A 42 -7.69 12.72 8.00
CA ILE A 42 -7.98 11.43 8.65
C ILE A 42 -7.05 11.33 9.86
N ARG A 43 -7.61 11.37 11.06
CA ARG A 43 -6.84 11.34 12.31
C ARG A 43 -7.30 10.18 13.17
N ASP A 44 -6.41 9.20 13.32
CA ASP A 44 -6.63 8.07 14.23
C ASP A 44 -7.97 7.39 13.90
N ALA A 45 -8.23 7.11 12.63
CA ALA A 45 -9.48 6.51 12.19
C ALA A 45 -9.41 4.98 12.30
N PRO A 46 -10.43 4.30 12.83
CA PRO A 46 -10.46 2.84 12.92
C PRO A 46 -10.52 2.22 11.53
N ALA A 47 -9.70 1.19 11.32
CA ALA A 47 -9.59 0.49 10.05
C ALA A 47 -9.22 -0.98 10.23
N GLY A 48 -9.53 -1.78 9.22
CA GLY A 48 -9.02 -3.12 9.04
C GLY A 48 -7.92 -3.12 8.00
N VAL A 49 -6.78 -3.70 8.35
CA VAL A 49 -5.59 -3.69 7.51
C VAL A 49 -5.10 -5.10 7.28
N THR A 50 -4.92 -5.47 6.01
CA THR A 50 -4.18 -6.68 5.63
C THR A 50 -2.83 -6.25 5.07
N HIS A 51 -1.75 -6.52 5.81
CA HIS A 51 -0.39 -6.13 5.40
C HIS A 51 0.70 -7.12 5.80
N PRO A 52 1.61 -7.50 4.89
CA PRO A 52 1.42 -7.45 3.44
C PRO A 52 0.34 -8.48 3.07
N ALA A 53 -0.59 -8.14 2.17
CA ALA A 53 -1.52 -9.07 1.51
C ALA A 53 -0.85 -9.83 0.35
N HIS A 54 0.11 -9.16 -0.31
CA HIS A 54 1.00 -9.79 -1.29
C HIS A 54 2.42 -9.27 -1.04
N LYS A 55 3.42 -10.12 -1.28
CA LYS A 55 4.82 -9.74 -1.35
C LYS A 55 5.39 -10.17 -2.69
N GLY A 56 5.76 -9.20 -3.52
CA GLY A 56 6.02 -9.40 -4.94
C GLY A 56 4.78 -9.95 -5.65
N GLY A 57 4.90 -11.12 -6.26
CA GLY A 57 3.80 -11.80 -6.96
C GLY A 57 3.08 -12.89 -6.14
N ARG A 58 3.35 -13.00 -4.83
CA ARG A 58 2.83 -14.09 -3.98
C ARG A 58 1.85 -13.55 -2.93
N VAL A 59 0.72 -14.23 -2.79
CA VAL A 59 -0.22 -14.05 -1.67
C VAL A 59 0.45 -14.55 -0.38
N THR A 60 0.22 -13.87 0.72
CA THR A 60 0.87 -14.12 2.03
C THR A 60 -0.05 -14.78 3.05
N ASP A 61 -1.34 -14.93 2.75
CA ASP A 61 -2.40 -15.44 3.64
C ASP A 61 -2.46 -14.73 5.00
N THR A 62 -1.98 -13.48 5.06
CA THR A 62 -2.05 -12.64 6.25
C THR A 62 -3.51 -12.26 6.54
N PRO A 63 -4.01 -12.42 7.77
CA PRO A 63 -5.35 -11.98 8.14
C PRO A 63 -5.44 -10.46 8.22
N ALA A 64 -6.66 -9.92 8.13
CA ALA A 64 -6.93 -8.53 8.45
C ALA A 64 -6.83 -8.31 9.96
N VAL A 65 -6.19 -7.20 10.38
CA VAL A 65 -6.07 -6.81 11.79
C VAL A 65 -6.65 -5.42 12.04
N ALA A 66 -6.96 -5.13 13.30
CA ALA A 66 -7.42 -3.83 13.76
C ALA A 66 -6.29 -2.80 13.73
N ALA A 67 -6.53 -1.66 13.12
CA ALA A 67 -5.55 -0.58 13.05
C ALA A 67 -6.20 0.80 13.17
N ARG A 68 -5.35 1.79 13.37
CA ARG A 68 -5.66 3.21 13.39
C ARG A 68 -4.88 3.90 12.28
N LEU A 69 -5.60 4.64 11.45
CA LEU A 69 -5.03 5.36 10.31
C LEU A 69 -4.90 6.84 10.63
N THR A 70 -3.72 7.39 10.41
CA THR A 70 -3.50 8.84 10.39
C THR A 70 -2.94 9.20 9.01
N MET A 71 -3.68 10.04 8.28
CA MET A 71 -3.24 10.55 6.98
C MET A 71 -2.62 11.93 7.16
N THR A 72 -1.47 12.13 6.54
CA THR A 72 -0.84 13.45 6.31
C THR A 72 -0.90 13.78 4.81
N ASP A 73 -0.35 14.91 4.40
CA ASP A 73 -0.35 15.34 3.00
C ASP A 73 0.35 14.33 2.06
N GLU A 74 1.36 13.60 2.55
CA GLU A 74 2.20 12.72 1.72
C GLU A 74 2.31 11.29 2.23
N THR A 75 1.72 10.99 3.39
CA THR A 75 1.92 9.71 4.08
C THR A 75 0.65 9.21 4.74
N LEU A 76 0.52 7.88 4.79
CA LEU A 76 -0.48 7.19 5.61
C LEU A 76 0.24 6.39 6.68
N LEU A 77 0.05 6.79 7.93
CA LEU A 77 0.54 6.09 9.10
C LEU A 77 -0.49 5.04 9.49
N VAL A 78 -0.04 3.79 9.57
CA VAL A 78 -0.83 2.66 10.05
C VAL A 78 -0.27 2.27 11.41
N ARG A 79 -1.08 2.44 12.45
CA ARG A 79 -0.75 1.99 13.79
C ARG A 79 -1.66 0.86 14.18
N GLU A 80 -1.10 -0.17 14.78
CA GLU A 80 -1.92 -1.26 15.26
C GLU A 80 -2.73 -0.84 16.50
N ALA A 81 -3.96 -1.36 16.60
CA ALA A 81 -4.75 -1.23 17.82
C ALA A 81 -4.43 -2.34 18.85
N ASP A 82 -4.16 -3.58 18.40
CA ASP A 82 -3.93 -4.77 19.24
C ASP A 82 -2.87 -5.78 18.69
N GLY A 83 -1.59 -5.58 19.00
CA GLY A 83 -0.53 -6.60 19.22
C GLY A 83 0.11 -7.48 18.12
N ASP A 84 -0.43 -7.65 16.91
CA ASP A 84 0.03 -8.59 15.86
C ASP A 84 0.66 -7.96 14.58
N LEU A 85 0.67 -6.64 14.42
CA LEU A 85 1.13 -5.87 13.25
C LEU A 85 2.03 -4.71 13.71
N ALA A 86 3.28 -4.71 13.26
CA ALA A 86 4.17 -3.58 13.52
C ALA A 86 3.66 -2.31 12.83
N ASP A 87 3.71 -1.17 13.54
CA ASP A 87 3.45 0.15 12.97
C ASP A 87 4.29 0.36 11.70
N PHE A 88 3.64 0.87 10.65
CA PHE A 88 4.31 1.18 9.39
C PHE A 88 3.70 2.39 8.70
N GLU A 89 4.44 2.93 7.75
CA GLU A 89 4.05 4.10 6.97
C GLU A 89 4.01 3.74 5.49
N ILE A 90 2.98 4.22 4.79
CA ILE A 90 2.93 4.22 3.34
C ILE A 90 3.14 5.66 2.88
N ARG A 91 4.30 5.94 2.28
CA ARG A 91 4.50 7.20 1.55
C ARG A 91 3.74 7.12 0.24
N PHE A 92 2.98 8.16 -0.09
CA PHE A 92 2.23 8.18 -1.34
C PHE A 92 3.16 8.14 -2.57
N ALA A 93 4.37 8.69 -2.45
CA ALA A 93 5.42 8.60 -3.48
C ALA A 93 5.91 7.17 -3.77
N ASP A 94 5.71 6.23 -2.83
CA ASP A 94 6.09 4.82 -2.99
C ASP A 94 4.97 3.95 -3.53
N ILE A 95 3.76 4.49 -3.69
CA ILE A 95 2.64 3.79 -4.31
C ILE A 95 2.98 3.57 -5.79
N THR A 96 2.73 2.36 -6.28
CA THR A 96 2.98 1.93 -7.67
C THR A 96 1.71 1.53 -8.40
N TYR A 97 0.63 1.26 -7.66
CA TYR A 97 -0.67 0.88 -8.18
C TYR A 97 -1.71 1.03 -7.08
N LEU A 98 -2.93 1.43 -7.47
CA LEU A 98 -4.09 1.48 -6.60
C LEU A 98 -5.33 0.97 -7.34
N ARG A 99 -6.28 0.45 -6.58
CA ARG A 99 -7.64 0.18 -7.04
C ARG A 99 -8.58 0.04 -5.86
N ASP A 100 -9.87 0.19 -6.14
CA ASP A 100 -10.91 -0.30 -5.24
C ASP A 100 -10.93 -1.82 -5.22
N GLY A 101 -11.36 -2.39 -4.10
CA GLY A 101 -11.44 -3.82 -3.91
C GLY A 101 -12.20 -4.16 -2.65
N GLN A 102 -12.05 -5.41 -2.22
CA GLN A 102 -12.64 -5.89 -0.98
C GLN A 102 -11.63 -6.75 -0.20
N GLN A 103 -11.81 -6.80 1.11
CA GLN A 103 -11.15 -7.75 1.99
C GLN A 103 -12.16 -8.41 2.92
N GLU A 104 -11.85 -9.63 3.34
CA GLU A 104 -12.67 -10.35 4.29
C GLU A 104 -12.23 -9.97 5.70
N ILE A 105 -13.19 -9.56 6.53
CA ILE A 105 -12.99 -9.21 7.93
C ILE A 105 -14.09 -9.89 8.72
N ASN A 106 -13.72 -10.81 9.61
CA ASN A 106 -14.66 -11.64 10.36
C ASN A 106 -15.69 -12.38 9.46
N GLY A 107 -15.26 -12.85 8.28
CA GLY A 107 -16.14 -13.54 7.33
C GLY A 107 -17.04 -12.64 6.49
N GLU A 108 -17.00 -11.32 6.68
CA GLU A 108 -17.75 -10.35 5.87
C GLU A 108 -16.84 -9.67 4.83
N ALA A 109 -17.34 -9.50 3.61
CA ALA A 109 -16.65 -8.78 2.56
C ALA A 109 -16.84 -7.26 2.74
N VAL A 110 -15.76 -6.57 3.11
CA VAL A 110 -15.75 -5.13 3.35
C VAL A 110 -15.00 -4.41 2.24
N GLU A 111 -15.52 -3.26 1.81
CA GLU A 111 -14.87 -2.40 0.82
C GLU A 111 -13.48 -1.96 1.29
N SER A 112 -12.50 -1.99 0.39
CA SER A 112 -11.11 -1.73 0.71
C SER A 112 -10.40 -0.98 -0.41
N LEU A 113 -9.56 -0.01 -0.05
CA LEU A 113 -8.55 0.53 -0.94
C LEU A 113 -7.37 -0.45 -0.98
N VAL A 114 -7.06 -0.97 -2.17
CA VAL A 114 -5.93 -1.87 -2.39
C VAL A 114 -4.76 -1.06 -2.94
N VAL A 115 -3.69 -0.97 -2.16
CA VAL A 115 -2.50 -0.19 -2.50
C VAL A 115 -1.31 -1.11 -2.68
N ARG A 116 -0.65 -1.05 -3.82
CA ARG A 116 0.68 -1.66 -4.01
C ARG A 116 1.74 -0.58 -3.86
N HIS A 117 2.67 -0.77 -2.94
CA HIS A 117 3.71 0.21 -2.64
C HIS A 117 5.07 -0.46 -2.43
N ILE A 118 6.14 0.34 -2.49
CA ILE A 118 7.49 -0.11 -2.20
C ILE A 118 7.74 0.05 -0.70
N ASP A 119 7.85 -1.08 -0.02
CA ASP A 119 8.36 -1.18 1.34
C ASP A 119 9.90 -1.21 1.29
N PRO A 120 10.57 -0.14 1.75
CA PRO A 120 12.02 -0.05 1.69
C PRO A 120 12.70 -1.25 2.37
N PRO A 121 13.84 -1.72 1.83
CA PRO A 121 14.58 -1.07 0.78
C PRO A 121 14.10 -1.39 -0.63
N ALA A 122 13.35 -2.45 -0.94
CA ALA A 122 12.99 -2.74 -2.35
C ALA A 122 11.78 -3.67 -2.52
N ASN A 123 11.01 -3.90 -1.46
CA ASN A 123 9.96 -4.90 -1.50
C ASN A 123 8.67 -4.29 -2.04
N ALA A 124 8.25 -4.69 -3.24
CA ALA A 124 6.89 -4.41 -3.68
C ALA A 124 5.91 -5.25 -2.83
N VAL A 125 5.05 -4.57 -2.07
CA VAL A 125 4.04 -5.20 -1.22
C VAL A 125 2.67 -4.63 -1.53
N THR A 126 1.63 -5.40 -1.24
CA THR A 126 0.24 -4.93 -1.34
C THR A 126 -0.37 -4.83 0.05
N THR A 127 -0.98 -3.69 0.35
CA THR A 127 -1.78 -3.46 1.55
C THR A 127 -3.24 -3.31 1.14
N LYS A 128 -4.16 -3.90 1.91
CA LYS A 128 -5.59 -3.60 1.82
C LYS A 128 -6.01 -2.78 3.03
N LEU A 129 -6.74 -1.70 2.81
CA LEU A 129 -7.15 -0.74 3.83
C LEU A 129 -8.68 -0.59 3.76
N SER A 130 -9.38 -0.86 4.85
CA SER A 130 -10.83 -0.62 4.94
C SER A 130 -11.10 0.25 6.15
N LEU A 131 -11.73 1.41 5.96
CA LEU A 131 -12.15 2.31 7.03
C LEU A 131 -13.61 2.06 7.36
N TRP A 132 -13.99 2.15 8.64
CA TRP A 132 -15.38 1.93 9.07
C TRP A 132 -16.27 3.14 8.86
N ASP A 133 -15.65 4.32 8.79
CA ASP A 133 -16.32 5.56 8.43
C ASP A 133 -16.26 5.74 6.91
N ALA A 134 -17.44 5.84 6.29
CA ALA A 134 -17.57 5.95 4.83
C ALA A 134 -16.98 7.27 4.30
N ASP A 135 -17.19 8.38 5.02
CA ASP A 135 -16.65 9.69 4.64
C ASP A 135 -15.10 9.66 4.68
N ALA A 136 -14.51 9.05 5.70
CA ALA A 136 -13.06 8.86 5.80
C ALA A 136 -12.53 7.90 4.72
N HIS A 137 -13.29 6.85 4.36
CA HIS A 137 -12.93 5.95 3.26
C HIS A 137 -12.88 6.70 1.92
N ASP A 138 -13.96 7.38 1.56
CA ASP A 138 -14.06 8.16 0.32
C ASP A 138 -12.97 9.23 0.26
N ARG A 139 -12.67 9.85 1.40
CA ARG A 139 -11.60 10.84 1.52
C ARG A 139 -10.23 10.23 1.26
N LEU A 140 -9.89 9.11 1.90
CA LEU A 140 -8.63 8.42 1.68
C LEU A 140 -8.47 8.06 0.21
N THR A 141 -9.49 7.41 -0.36
CA THR A 141 -9.50 6.97 -1.75
C THR A 141 -9.31 8.15 -2.70
N THR A 142 -10.00 9.27 -2.47
CA THR A 142 -9.85 10.48 -3.28
C THR A 142 -8.43 11.03 -3.22
N VAL A 143 -7.90 11.28 -2.01
CA VAL A 143 -6.56 11.87 -1.83
C VAL A 143 -5.47 11.00 -2.42
N VAL A 144 -5.47 9.70 -2.13
CA VAL A 144 -4.46 8.78 -2.61
C VAL A 144 -4.56 8.62 -4.14
N THR A 145 -5.77 8.61 -4.69
CA THR A 145 -5.98 8.54 -6.14
C THR A 145 -5.47 9.78 -6.85
N ASP A 146 -5.76 10.98 -6.32
CA ASP A 146 -5.31 12.23 -6.91
C ASP A 146 -3.79 12.38 -6.83
N TYR A 147 -3.18 11.97 -5.73
CA TYR A 147 -1.73 11.93 -5.60
C TYR A 147 -1.10 10.96 -6.60
N TYR A 148 -1.63 9.75 -6.71
CA TYR A 148 -1.15 8.76 -7.67
C TYR A 148 -1.28 9.23 -9.13
N ARG A 149 -2.39 9.88 -9.49
CA ARG A 149 -2.59 10.46 -10.83
C ARG A 149 -1.53 11.52 -11.14
N GLN A 150 -1.32 12.47 -10.23
CA GLN A 150 -0.29 13.50 -10.38
C GLN A 150 1.11 12.88 -10.51
N HIS A 151 1.41 11.85 -9.72
CA HIS A 151 2.69 11.14 -9.80
C HIS A 151 2.88 10.42 -11.12
N ARG A 152 1.82 9.79 -11.63
CA ARG A 152 1.81 9.10 -12.92
C ARG A 152 1.99 10.08 -14.08
N GLU A 153 1.29 11.22 -14.07
CA GLU A 153 1.45 12.28 -15.07
C GLU A 153 2.88 12.83 -15.07
N ALA A 154 3.42 13.13 -13.89
CA ALA A 154 4.81 13.59 -13.75
C ALA A 154 5.81 12.55 -14.29
N VAL A 155 5.53 11.26 -14.15
CA VAL A 155 6.35 10.16 -14.70
C VAL A 155 6.28 10.10 -16.23
N ALA A 156 5.10 10.29 -16.81
CA ALA A 156 4.88 10.25 -18.25
C ALA A 156 5.65 11.38 -18.98
N GLU A 157 5.85 12.51 -18.32
CA GLU A 157 6.59 13.68 -18.86
C GLU A 157 8.12 13.55 -18.74
N LEU A 158 8.64 12.53 -18.05
CA LEU A 158 10.09 12.37 -17.87
C LEU A 158 10.78 11.91 -19.15
N GLU A 159 11.72 12.71 -19.64
CA GLU A 159 12.65 12.32 -20.70
C GLU A 159 13.88 11.63 -20.11
N LEU A 160 14.05 10.34 -20.42
CA LEU A 160 15.18 9.53 -19.96
C LEU A 160 16.02 9.07 -21.14
N SER A 161 17.35 9.14 -20.99
CA SER A 161 18.25 8.52 -21.97
C SER A 161 18.09 7.00 -21.96
N THR A 162 18.46 6.34 -23.06
CA THR A 162 18.44 4.86 -23.16
C THR A 162 19.21 4.19 -22.02
N GLN A 163 20.37 4.76 -21.64
CA GLN A 163 21.20 4.21 -20.56
C GLN A 163 20.53 4.37 -19.18
N GLN A 164 19.84 5.49 -18.96
CA GLN A 164 19.07 5.70 -17.73
C GLN A 164 17.90 4.73 -17.62
N LEU A 165 17.17 4.48 -18.72
CA LEU A 165 16.10 3.49 -18.74
C LEU A 165 16.63 2.07 -18.47
N GLU A 166 17.78 1.71 -19.05
CA GLU A 166 18.42 0.40 -18.83
C GLU A 166 18.80 0.18 -17.35
N ILE A 167 19.29 1.22 -16.67
CA ILE A 167 19.55 1.18 -15.23
C ILE A 167 18.26 0.89 -14.45
N LEU A 168 17.17 1.61 -14.76
CA LEU A 168 15.88 1.41 -14.06
C LEU A 168 15.30 0.01 -14.31
N VAL A 169 15.35 -0.49 -15.55
CA VAL A 169 14.90 -1.85 -15.88
C VAL A 169 15.75 -2.91 -15.18
N THR A 170 17.05 -2.69 -15.06
CA THR A 170 17.95 -3.60 -14.34
C THR A 170 17.63 -3.62 -12.85
N ALA A 171 17.42 -2.45 -12.25
CA ALA A 171 16.99 -2.31 -10.86
C ALA A 171 15.65 -3.03 -10.59
N TYR A 172 14.68 -2.83 -11.49
CA TYR A 172 13.37 -3.48 -11.44
C TYR A 172 13.49 -5.01 -11.46
N SER A 173 14.31 -5.52 -12.40
CA SER A 173 14.52 -6.95 -12.60
C SER A 173 15.29 -7.60 -11.44
N ALA A 174 16.16 -6.84 -10.77
CA ALA A 174 16.88 -7.33 -9.60
C ALA A 174 15.94 -7.57 -8.41
N GLY A 175 14.89 -6.75 -8.25
CA GLY A 175 13.91 -6.84 -7.17
C GLY A 175 14.50 -6.67 -5.76
N ARG A 176 15.69 -6.05 -5.68
CA ARG A 176 16.48 -5.81 -4.46
C ARG A 176 17.45 -4.66 -4.71
N GLU A 177 18.13 -4.23 -3.66
CA GLU A 177 19.27 -3.32 -3.81
C GLU A 177 20.34 -3.91 -4.74
N PHE A 178 20.90 -3.08 -5.61
CA PHE A 178 22.00 -3.46 -6.49
C PHE A 178 23.08 -2.39 -6.53
N ASP A 179 24.31 -2.80 -6.86
CA ASP A 179 25.42 -1.88 -7.08
C ASP A 179 25.37 -1.33 -8.52
N PRO A 180 25.23 0.00 -8.71
CA PRO A 180 25.33 0.67 -10.00
C PRO A 180 26.49 0.21 -10.89
N ALA A 181 27.66 -0.06 -10.30
CA ALA A 181 28.86 -0.43 -11.04
C ALA A 181 28.75 -1.81 -11.72
N THR A 182 27.79 -2.63 -11.31
CA THR A 182 27.55 -3.96 -11.92
C THR A 182 26.82 -3.89 -13.26
N VAL A 183 26.15 -2.76 -13.57
CA VAL A 183 25.30 -2.60 -14.76
C VAL A 183 26.09 -1.98 -15.92
N LEU A 184 27.02 -1.08 -15.62
CA LEU A 184 27.81 -0.37 -16.63
C LEU A 184 29.29 -0.41 -16.23
N PRO A 185 30.17 -1.09 -17.01
CA PRO A 185 31.62 -1.05 -16.77
C PRO A 185 32.15 0.33 -17.17
N LYS A 186 31.92 1.30 -16.30
CA LYS A 186 32.22 2.72 -16.50
C LYS A 186 32.97 3.29 -15.30
N THR A 187 33.55 4.46 -15.46
CA THR A 187 34.22 5.14 -14.36
C THR A 187 33.20 5.62 -13.32
N ALA A 188 33.65 5.90 -12.09
CA ALA A 188 32.78 6.43 -11.04
C ALA A 188 32.08 7.75 -11.46
N ASP A 189 32.79 8.60 -12.22
CA ASP A 189 32.26 9.87 -12.71
C ASP A 189 31.13 9.66 -13.74
N ASP A 190 31.30 8.70 -14.67
CA ASP A 190 30.27 8.37 -15.65
C ASP A 190 29.01 7.76 -15.00
N ILE A 191 29.19 6.99 -13.92
CA ILE A 191 28.08 6.45 -13.13
C ILE A 191 27.36 7.61 -12.43
N ALA A 192 28.08 8.53 -11.80
CA ALA A 192 27.47 9.68 -11.14
C ALA A 192 26.64 10.55 -12.11
N GLU A 193 27.16 10.80 -13.33
CA GLU A 193 26.45 11.57 -14.36
C GLU A 193 25.11 10.94 -14.77
N LEU A 194 25.05 9.60 -14.85
CA LEU A 194 23.83 8.88 -15.19
C LEU A 194 22.85 8.78 -14.02
N PHE A 195 23.34 8.59 -12.80
CA PHE A 195 22.53 8.33 -11.62
C PHE A 195 21.97 9.59 -10.97
N GLU A 196 22.71 10.71 -11.02
CA GLU A 196 22.27 11.93 -10.35
C GLU A 196 20.93 12.47 -10.89
N PRO A 197 20.66 12.47 -12.22
CA PRO A 197 19.33 12.81 -12.72
C PRO A 197 18.23 11.86 -12.23
N LEU A 198 18.51 10.56 -12.13
CA LEU A 198 17.55 9.56 -11.64
C LEU A 198 17.22 9.76 -10.16
N ARG A 199 18.23 10.05 -9.34
CA ARG A 199 18.05 10.40 -7.92
C ARG A 199 17.28 11.72 -7.75
N ARG A 200 17.64 12.76 -8.52
CA ARG A 200 16.94 14.06 -8.47
C ARG A 200 15.48 13.97 -8.90
N ALA A 201 15.16 13.06 -9.81
CA ALA A 201 13.78 12.78 -10.21
C ALA A 201 13.05 11.83 -9.24
N ASP A 202 13.69 11.42 -8.14
CA ASP A 202 13.21 10.45 -7.15
C ASP A 202 12.81 9.11 -7.78
N LEU A 203 13.58 8.61 -8.75
CA LEU A 203 13.39 7.30 -9.38
C LEU A 203 14.21 6.20 -8.71
N LEU A 204 15.31 6.58 -8.06
CA LEU A 204 16.21 5.70 -7.34
C LEU A 204 16.54 6.31 -5.97
N ARG A 205 16.65 5.45 -4.96
CA ARG A 205 17.15 5.81 -3.62
C ARG A 205 18.30 4.91 -3.22
N THR A 206 19.13 5.41 -2.32
CA THR A 206 20.26 4.69 -1.74
C THR A 206 19.78 3.88 -0.54
N GLY A 207 20.10 2.59 -0.53
CA GLY A 207 19.95 1.71 0.63
C GLY A 207 21.29 1.45 1.31
N ASP A 208 21.35 0.45 2.17
CA ASP A 208 22.55 0.13 2.95
C ASP A 208 23.64 -0.55 2.11
N THR A 209 23.23 -1.28 1.08
CA THR A 209 24.10 -2.15 0.26
C THR A 209 24.17 -1.74 -1.22
N GLY A 210 23.33 -0.79 -1.64
CA GLY A 210 23.32 -0.29 -3.01
C GLY A 210 22.23 0.74 -3.25
N VAL A 211 21.61 0.65 -4.42
CA VAL A 211 20.47 1.49 -4.80
C VAL A 211 19.27 0.65 -5.18
N PHE A 212 18.09 1.22 -5.06
CA PHE A 212 16.81 0.57 -5.34
C PHE A 212 15.82 1.53 -5.98
N LEU A 213 14.81 0.98 -6.67
CA LEU A 213 13.75 1.78 -7.27
C LEU A 213 12.76 2.30 -6.22
N THR A 214 12.41 3.56 -6.36
CA THR A 214 11.26 4.14 -5.65
C THR A 214 9.95 3.69 -6.29
N GLY A 215 8.81 4.03 -5.67
CA GLY A 215 7.50 3.83 -6.32
C GLY A 215 7.42 4.51 -7.69
N ARG A 216 7.94 5.74 -7.79
CA ARG A 216 8.03 6.48 -9.07
C ARG A 216 8.92 5.78 -10.10
N GLY A 217 10.07 5.24 -9.69
CA GLY A 217 10.93 4.44 -10.55
C GLY A 217 10.24 3.18 -11.08
N HIS A 218 9.47 2.50 -10.23
CA HIS A 218 8.64 1.36 -10.63
C HIS A 218 7.56 1.76 -11.64
N MET A 219 6.89 2.91 -11.46
CA MET A 219 5.92 3.42 -12.44
C MET A 219 6.56 3.66 -13.81
N VAL A 220 7.72 4.34 -13.86
CA VAL A 220 8.45 4.61 -15.10
C VAL A 220 8.71 3.33 -15.89
N VAL A 221 9.16 2.28 -15.20
CA VAL A 221 9.47 0.99 -15.83
C VAL A 221 8.19 0.31 -16.29
N ASN A 222 7.15 0.24 -15.45
CA ASN A 222 5.88 -0.38 -15.83
C ASN A 222 5.27 0.30 -17.06
N GLU A 223 5.19 1.63 -17.10
CA GLU A 223 4.61 2.33 -18.25
C GLU A 223 5.40 2.10 -19.55
N ARG A 224 6.73 2.07 -19.48
CA ARG A 224 7.60 1.90 -20.68
C ARG A 224 7.77 0.45 -21.12
N VAL A 225 7.58 -0.51 -20.22
CA VAL A 225 7.64 -1.95 -20.51
C VAL A 225 6.27 -2.47 -20.96
N ASP A 226 5.19 -2.00 -20.35
CA ASP A 226 3.83 -2.34 -20.78
C ASP A 226 3.54 -1.79 -22.20
N ASP A 227 4.03 -0.58 -22.54
CA ASP A 227 3.88 0.02 -23.88
C ASP A 227 4.62 -0.74 -25.00
N LYS A 228 5.66 -1.51 -24.67
CA LYS A 228 6.42 -2.32 -25.66
C LYS A 228 5.88 -3.74 -25.83
N THR A 229 4.89 -4.13 -25.03
CA THR A 229 4.37 -5.52 -24.99
C THR A 229 2.89 -5.63 -25.39
N MET A 230 2.31 -4.55 -25.94
CA MET A 230 0.96 -4.50 -26.52
C MET A 230 1.00 -4.14 -28.01
#